data_AF-A0A7W4IYE2-F1
#
_entry.id   AF-A0A7W4IYE2-F1
#
_cell.length_a   1.000
_cell.length_b   1.000
_cell.length_c   1.000
_cell.angle_alpha   90.00
_cell.angle_beta   90.00
_cell.angle_gamma   90.00
#
_symmetry.space_group_name_H-M   'P 1'
#
loop_
_entity.id
_entity.type
_entity.pdbx_description
1 polymer ?
#
loop_
_entity_poly.entity_id
_entity_poly.type
_entity_poly.pdbx_seq_one_letter_code
_entity_poly.pdbx_strand_id
1 'polypeptide(L)'
;MTLLVPESEQNGGYLMFSRGGPFSFDFDPYVSRFHYVDLRRDESGAVALVIPGTGLFLSSHPDGYYFCERRQAMEWELFTLDDISIEDEQDRSYAGKIYESIFKFNEYIEAGIDRKYISCHEKRLLLDGLLASVKKIALETLEDFAGYIVNDPEWIEVICDGNRDVWSENALRPLIRWLRDRDGYEKPGNLIDERYDFLSWGIVPPEGFGVRPRCPVEIIVRAIRARVEPRKDFCVLATARNEGIYLAEWISYYKSIGFEKAFIYINDCIDHSERILASMEKRRFVSYFETVSGEGVNVQGKAYSHCLSFVPEILDYKWVLIVDLDELFVYDRRAFADLKQYFSFIERRETDSVAFDWINIGSGGQIVWRDRPFFERFSRSGYHEANKIKTAFRPQRAATSYPHFPIEYDNYSFIRRNSVGSLIRTRLHEERHGVLGKHVNDDPDSRFAVIYHYYFKSIEEFIWKSSRNRGDHPKSAEIRDVAFHEELVRYFLEKFEIEDRSTSGNPCFPDISLIADRYHEEYDSLMEDDEVRKAVGDNGDLYRKKFADLISIMVARKACYRENQLKMLNMIIDAASCVEQSS
;
A
#
# COMPACT_ATOMS: atom_id res chain seq x y z
N MET A 1 -15.65 -17.39 30.67
CA MET A 1 -16.14 -16.97 29.35
C MET A 1 -17.58 -17.48 29.23
N THR A 2 -18.50 -16.65 28.76
CA THR A 2 -19.91 -17.01 28.57
C THR A 2 -20.22 -17.00 27.07
N LEU A 3 -20.99 -17.99 26.62
CA LEU A 3 -21.48 -18.07 25.24
C LEU A 3 -22.96 -17.66 25.23
N LEU A 4 -23.28 -16.61 24.48
CA LEU A 4 -24.65 -16.24 24.19
C LEU A 4 -25.09 -16.93 22.90
N VAL A 5 -26.13 -17.76 22.95
CA VAL A 5 -26.70 -18.47 21.79
C VAL A 5 -28.12 -17.95 21.56
N PRO A 6 -28.34 -17.02 20.60
CA PRO A 6 -29.67 -16.58 20.25
C PRO A 6 -30.52 -17.75 19.74
N GLU A 7 -31.81 -17.82 20.09
CA GLU A 7 -32.72 -18.88 19.59
C GLU A 7 -32.81 -18.91 18.06
N SER A 8 -32.62 -17.76 17.41
CA SER A 8 -32.58 -17.61 15.95
C SER A 8 -31.31 -18.17 15.30
N GLU A 9 -30.24 -18.45 16.06
CA GLU A 9 -28.93 -18.84 15.55
C GLU A 9 -28.52 -20.24 16.03
N GLN A 10 -29.14 -21.27 15.45
CA GLN A 10 -28.92 -22.65 15.89
C GLN A 10 -27.47 -23.14 15.75
N ASN A 11 -26.68 -22.55 14.84
CA ASN A 11 -25.30 -22.97 14.52
C ASN A 11 -24.25 -21.90 14.85
N GLY A 12 -24.59 -20.90 15.67
CA GLY A 12 -23.72 -19.78 15.97
C GLY A 12 -23.89 -19.27 17.40
N GLY A 13 -22.92 -18.52 17.90
CA GLY A 13 -23.03 -17.86 19.19
C GLY A 13 -21.98 -16.77 19.38
N TYR A 14 -22.11 -16.03 20.49
CA TYR A 14 -21.28 -14.87 20.78
C TYR A 14 -20.52 -15.09 22.09
N LEU A 15 -19.19 -15.12 22.00
CA LEU A 15 -18.31 -15.23 23.15
C LEU A 15 -18.16 -13.88 23.86
N MET A 16 -18.24 -13.90 25.20
CA MET A 16 -18.00 -12.76 26.06
C MET A 16 -17.23 -13.14 27.33
N PHE A 17 -16.47 -12.20 27.88
CA PHE A 17 -15.88 -12.33 29.22
C PHE A 17 -16.77 -11.66 30.27
N SER A 18 -16.80 -12.22 31.48
CA SER A 18 -17.48 -11.60 32.62
C SER A 18 -16.90 -10.19 32.86
N ARG A 19 -17.77 -9.23 33.20
CA ARG A 19 -17.46 -7.78 33.32
C ARG A 19 -17.18 -7.02 32.03
N GLY A 20 -17.31 -7.64 30.84
CA GLY A 20 -17.33 -6.94 29.54
C GLY A 20 -16.00 -6.31 29.11
N GLY A 21 -14.86 -6.84 29.57
CA GLY A 21 -13.53 -6.39 29.12
C GLY A 21 -13.27 -6.69 27.64
N PRO A 22 -12.52 -5.83 26.92
CA PRO A 22 -12.11 -6.11 25.55
C PRO A 22 -11.12 -7.28 25.47
N PHE A 23 -11.17 -8.04 24.39
CA PHE A 23 -10.24 -9.12 24.07
C PHE A 23 -10.01 -9.25 22.57
N SER A 24 -8.91 -9.89 22.21
CA SER A 24 -8.52 -10.25 20.85
C SER A 24 -7.93 -11.65 20.85
N PHE A 25 -7.84 -12.28 19.69
CA PHE A 25 -7.07 -13.50 19.52
C PHE A 25 -5.66 -13.15 19.02
N ASP A 26 -4.64 -13.95 19.35
CA ASP A 26 -3.25 -13.65 18.94
C ASP A 26 -3.08 -13.56 17.41
N PHE A 27 -3.93 -14.25 16.64
CA PHE A 27 -3.97 -14.22 15.18
C PHE A 27 -4.99 -13.20 14.60
N ASP A 28 -5.83 -12.58 15.44
CA ASP A 28 -6.80 -11.58 15.02
C ASP A 28 -6.62 -10.27 15.81
N PRO A 29 -6.04 -9.22 15.19
CA PRO A 29 -5.79 -7.95 15.87
C PRO A 29 -7.07 -7.18 16.20
N TYR A 30 -8.25 -7.66 15.79
CA TYR A 30 -9.52 -7.05 16.10
C TYR A 30 -9.82 -7.15 17.60
N VAL A 31 -9.72 -6.02 18.28
CA VAL A 31 -10.11 -5.89 19.68
C VAL A 31 -11.61 -5.66 19.75
N SER A 32 -12.32 -6.59 20.39
CA SER A 32 -13.76 -6.49 20.57
C SER A 32 -14.16 -6.93 21.98
N ARG A 33 -15.42 -6.67 22.34
CA ARG A 33 -16.01 -7.22 23.57
C ARG A 33 -16.83 -8.49 23.30
N PHE A 34 -17.02 -8.82 22.02
CA PHE A 34 -17.81 -9.95 21.53
C PHE A 34 -17.17 -10.53 20.29
N HIS A 35 -17.02 -11.85 20.27
CA HIS A 35 -16.57 -12.56 19.08
C HIS A 35 -17.61 -13.60 18.70
N TYR A 36 -18.12 -13.50 17.47
CA TYR A 36 -19.00 -14.51 16.91
C TYR A 36 -18.20 -15.78 16.62
N VAL A 37 -18.77 -16.94 16.96
CA VAL A 37 -18.20 -18.27 16.73
C VAL A 37 -19.24 -19.18 16.11
N ASP A 38 -18.79 -20.01 15.17
CA ASP A 38 -19.61 -21.09 14.63
C ASP A 38 -19.64 -22.25 15.63
N LEU A 39 -20.83 -22.81 15.85
CA LEU A 39 -21.05 -23.96 16.71
C LEU A 39 -21.13 -25.23 15.85
N ARG A 40 -20.17 -26.14 16.00
CA ARG A 40 -20.22 -27.45 15.37
C ARG A 40 -20.60 -28.50 16.40
N ARG A 41 -21.71 -29.19 16.17
CA ARG A 41 -22.17 -30.26 17.06
C ARG A 41 -21.76 -31.63 16.54
N ASP A 42 -21.37 -32.51 17.45
CA ASP A 42 -21.21 -33.93 17.14
C ASP A 42 -22.53 -34.71 17.35
N GLU A 43 -22.49 -36.03 17.15
CA GLU A 43 -23.65 -36.91 17.33
C GLU A 43 -24.14 -37.00 18.79
N SER A 44 -23.28 -36.67 19.76
CA SER A 44 -23.62 -36.64 21.19
C SER A 44 -24.25 -35.31 21.63
N GLY A 45 -24.20 -34.28 20.77
CA GLY A 45 -24.63 -32.93 21.08
C GLY A 45 -23.54 -32.05 21.71
N ALA A 46 -22.31 -32.56 21.86
CA ALA A 46 -21.17 -31.77 22.28
C ALA A 46 -20.80 -30.75 21.21
N VAL A 47 -20.35 -29.57 21.63
CA VAL A 47 -20.15 -28.41 20.76
C VAL A 47 -18.68 -28.06 20.68
N ALA A 48 -18.17 -27.98 19.46
CA ALA A 48 -16.91 -27.34 19.15
C ALA A 48 -17.15 -25.88 18.73
N LEU A 49 -16.35 -24.97 19.27
CA LEU A 49 -16.37 -23.55 18.94
C LEU A 49 -15.35 -23.28 17.82
N VAL A 50 -15.81 -22.76 16.69
CA VAL A 50 -14.97 -22.51 15.51
C VAL A 50 -14.94 -21.03 15.19
N ILE A 51 -13.74 -20.48 14.98
CA ILE A 51 -13.57 -19.09 14.57
C ILE A 51 -13.95 -18.96 13.08
N PRO A 52 -14.95 -18.14 12.73
CA PRO A 52 -15.47 -18.02 11.37
C PRO A 52 -14.37 -17.66 10.36
N GLY A 53 -14.48 -18.20 9.15
CA GLY A 53 -13.53 -17.97 8.05
C GLY A 53 -12.15 -18.63 8.23
N THR A 54 -11.71 -18.92 9.46
CA THR A 54 -10.41 -19.55 9.72
C THR A 54 -10.49 -21.08 9.75
N GLY A 55 -11.62 -21.61 10.24
CA GLY A 55 -11.75 -23.03 10.57
C GLY A 55 -10.91 -23.47 11.78
N LEU A 56 -10.38 -22.52 12.56
CA LEU A 56 -9.62 -22.78 13.77
C LEU A 56 -10.58 -23.02 14.95
N PHE A 57 -10.29 -24.05 15.72
CA PHE A 57 -11.05 -24.41 16.91
C PHE A 57 -10.52 -23.64 18.14
N LEU A 58 -11.44 -23.18 19.00
CA LEU A 58 -11.06 -22.63 20.30
C LEU A 58 -10.73 -23.79 21.26
N SER A 59 -9.52 -23.75 21.81
CA SER A 59 -8.98 -24.73 22.74
C SER A 59 -8.75 -24.08 24.10
N SER A 60 -9.05 -24.78 25.19
CA SER A 60 -8.66 -24.38 26.54
C SER A 60 -7.46 -25.19 27.03
N HIS A 61 -6.48 -24.51 27.62
CA HIS A 61 -5.35 -25.13 28.29
C HIS A 61 -5.65 -25.29 29.79
N PRO A 62 -5.17 -26.36 30.45
CA PRO A 62 -5.37 -26.58 31.88
C PRO A 62 -4.94 -25.43 32.79
N ASP A 63 -3.95 -24.64 32.36
CA ASP A 63 -3.47 -23.46 33.09
C ASP A 63 -4.35 -22.21 32.92
N GLY A 64 -5.50 -22.33 32.25
CA GLY A 64 -6.48 -21.26 32.09
C GLY A 64 -6.30 -20.38 30.85
N TYR A 65 -5.35 -20.70 29.97
CA TYR A 65 -5.16 -20.01 28.69
C TYR A 65 -6.10 -20.57 27.61
N TYR A 66 -6.48 -19.72 26.66
CA TYR A 66 -7.25 -20.12 25.48
C TYR A 66 -6.41 -19.92 24.23
N PHE A 67 -6.46 -20.87 23.30
CA PHE A 67 -5.70 -20.88 22.05
C PHE A 67 -6.63 -21.17 20.87
N CYS A 68 -6.29 -20.70 19.67
CA CYS A 68 -6.92 -21.20 18.44
C CYS A 68 -5.86 -21.48 17.38
N GLU A 69 -5.37 -22.72 17.35
CA GLU A 69 -4.25 -23.11 16.46
C GLU A 69 -4.56 -24.35 15.60
N ARG A 70 -5.68 -25.04 15.86
CA ARG A 70 -5.99 -26.34 15.26
C ARG A 70 -7.14 -26.24 14.28
N ARG A 71 -7.04 -26.96 13.17
CA ARG A 71 -8.11 -27.13 12.15
C ARG A 71 -8.92 -28.43 12.31
N GLN A 72 -8.60 -29.21 13.34
CA GLN A 72 -9.32 -30.42 13.71
C GLN A 72 -9.56 -30.36 15.21
N ALA A 73 -10.82 -30.57 15.62
CA ALA A 73 -11.18 -30.66 17.03
C ALA A 73 -10.60 -31.95 17.65
N MET A 74 -9.97 -31.80 18.80
CA MET A 74 -9.60 -32.91 19.68
C MET A 74 -10.68 -33.09 20.77
N GLU A 75 -10.70 -34.24 21.45
CA GLU A 75 -11.74 -34.54 22.46
C GLU A 75 -11.83 -33.49 23.58
N TRP A 76 -10.71 -32.87 23.97
CA TRP A 76 -10.66 -31.81 24.98
C TRP A 76 -11.11 -30.43 24.48
N GLU A 77 -11.51 -30.32 23.21
CA GLU A 77 -12.00 -29.10 22.54
C GLU A 77 -13.51 -29.21 22.22
N LEU A 78 -14.15 -30.27 22.71
CA LEU A 78 -15.58 -30.47 22.70
C LEU A 78 -16.16 -30.05 24.05
N PHE A 79 -17.08 -29.09 24.01
CA PHE A 79 -17.71 -28.50 25.18
C PHE A 79 -19.15 -28.97 25.32
N THR A 80 -19.59 -29.24 26.55
CA THR A 80 -21.01 -29.32 26.88
C THR A 80 -21.50 -27.92 27.25
N LEU A 81 -22.64 -27.51 26.71
CA LEU A 81 -23.26 -26.23 27.05
C LEU A 81 -24.30 -26.45 28.15
N ASP A 82 -24.06 -25.85 29.31
CA ASP A 82 -25.03 -25.80 30.41
C ASP A 82 -25.68 -24.42 30.46
N ASP A 83 -27.01 -24.38 30.62
CA ASP A 83 -27.73 -23.13 30.85
C ASP A 83 -27.35 -22.55 32.22
N ILE A 84 -26.80 -21.35 32.22
CA ILE A 84 -26.44 -20.64 33.44
C ILE A 84 -27.39 -19.48 33.71
N SER A 85 -27.80 -19.31 34.96
CA SER A 85 -28.39 -18.05 35.39
C SER A 85 -27.25 -17.05 35.63
N ILE A 86 -27.28 -15.91 34.94
CA ILE A 86 -26.33 -14.82 35.21
C ILE A 86 -26.78 -14.15 36.51
N GLU A 87 -26.21 -14.54 37.64
CA GLU A 87 -26.57 -14.05 38.98
C GLU A 87 -26.21 -12.58 39.19
N ASP A 88 -25.08 -12.15 38.63
CA ASP A 88 -24.62 -10.76 38.70
C ASP A 88 -25.51 -9.84 37.83
N GLU A 89 -26.10 -8.84 38.46
CA GLU A 89 -27.05 -7.93 37.81
C GLU A 89 -26.39 -7.10 36.70
N GLN A 90 -25.12 -6.75 36.86
CA GLN A 90 -24.37 -5.96 35.89
C GLN A 90 -24.05 -6.78 34.63
N ASP A 91 -23.57 -8.01 34.80
CA ASP A 91 -23.32 -8.95 33.69
C ASP A 91 -24.63 -9.31 32.97
N ARG A 92 -25.74 -9.49 33.69
CA ARG A 92 -27.06 -9.76 33.11
C ARG A 92 -27.56 -8.57 32.29
N SER A 93 -27.47 -7.36 32.83
CA SER A 93 -27.85 -6.13 32.13
C SER A 93 -27.01 -5.94 30.86
N TYR A 94 -25.71 -6.22 30.95
CA TYR A 94 -24.78 -6.11 29.84
C TYR A 94 -25.07 -7.12 28.73
N ALA A 95 -25.24 -8.40 29.06
CA ALA A 95 -25.61 -9.44 28.10
C ALA A 95 -26.96 -9.13 27.42
N GLY A 96 -27.94 -8.63 28.18
CA GLY A 96 -29.24 -8.21 27.65
C GLY A 96 -29.16 -7.09 26.62
N LYS A 97 -28.35 -6.04 26.87
CA LYS A 97 -28.13 -4.95 25.91
C LYS A 97 -27.56 -5.44 24.58
N ILE A 98 -26.65 -6.40 24.65
CA ILE A 98 -25.95 -6.89 23.46
C ILE A 98 -26.82 -7.84 22.65
N TYR A 99 -27.58 -8.70 23.34
CA TYR A 99 -28.63 -9.47 22.72
C TYR A 99 -29.63 -8.56 21.98
N GLU A 100 -30.06 -7.48 22.64
CA GLU A 100 -30.92 -6.47 22.02
C GLU A 100 -30.26 -5.82 20.79
N SER A 101 -29.00 -5.41 20.87
CA SER A 101 -28.23 -4.86 19.75
C SER A 101 -28.14 -5.82 18.56
N ILE A 102 -27.81 -7.10 18.80
CA ILE A 102 -27.72 -8.13 17.76
C ILE A 102 -29.10 -8.38 17.13
N PHE A 103 -30.12 -8.55 17.97
CA PHE A 103 -31.49 -8.76 17.50
C PHE A 103 -31.97 -7.58 16.66
N LYS A 104 -31.75 -6.34 17.12
CA LYS A 104 -32.13 -5.12 16.41
C LYS A 104 -31.36 -4.97 15.10
N PHE A 105 -30.08 -5.30 15.08
CA PHE A 105 -29.29 -5.27 13.85
C PHE A 105 -29.78 -6.32 12.84
N ASN A 106 -30.07 -7.55 13.26
CA ASN A 106 -30.65 -8.56 12.38
C ASN A 106 -32.04 -8.14 11.85
N GLU A 107 -32.93 -7.64 12.72
CA GLU A 107 -34.24 -7.07 12.34
C GLU A 107 -34.08 -5.97 11.28
N TYR A 108 -33.06 -5.12 11.44
CA TYR A 108 -32.76 -4.03 10.52
C TYR A 108 -32.28 -4.51 9.15
N ILE A 109 -31.42 -5.52 9.10
CA ILE A 109 -30.96 -6.13 7.84
C ILE A 109 -32.11 -6.84 7.13
N GLU A 110 -32.94 -7.59 7.86
CA GLU A 110 -34.08 -8.33 7.28
C GLU A 110 -35.19 -7.41 6.75
N ALA A 111 -35.50 -6.34 7.48
CA ALA A 111 -36.58 -5.42 7.11
C ALA A 111 -36.26 -4.55 5.89
N GLY A 112 -34.99 -4.47 5.49
CA GLY A 112 -34.53 -3.55 4.46
C GLY A 112 -34.49 -2.10 4.97
N ILE A 113 -33.56 -1.34 4.41
CA ILE A 113 -33.15 -0.08 5.01
C ILE A 113 -33.96 1.09 4.43
N ASP A 114 -35.17 1.28 4.94
CA ASP A 114 -36.01 2.46 4.64
C ASP A 114 -36.74 2.96 5.89
N ARG A 115 -35.97 3.33 6.93
CA ARG A 115 -36.50 4.05 8.09
C ARG A 115 -35.97 5.49 8.04
N LYS A 116 -36.83 6.42 7.63
CA LYS A 116 -36.55 7.88 7.57
C LYS A 116 -36.08 8.50 8.90
N TYR A 117 -36.28 7.81 10.02
CA TYR A 117 -35.86 8.27 11.35
C TYR A 117 -35.39 7.08 12.19
N ILE A 118 -34.15 7.19 12.69
CA ILE A 118 -33.54 6.29 13.66
C ILE A 118 -33.04 7.18 14.80
N SER A 119 -33.45 6.90 16.03
CA SER A 119 -33.01 7.67 17.20
C SER A 119 -31.53 7.44 17.52
N CYS A 120 -30.88 8.36 18.23
CA CYS A 120 -29.49 8.20 18.70
C CYS A 120 -29.29 6.90 19.52
N HIS A 121 -30.30 6.49 20.30
CA HIS A 121 -30.27 5.23 21.04
C HIS A 121 -30.28 4.01 20.11
N GLU A 122 -31.18 3.99 19.12
CA GLU A 122 -31.23 2.92 18.11
C GLU A 122 -29.95 2.86 17.27
N LYS A 123 -29.34 4.00 16.93
CA LYS A 123 -28.04 4.03 16.23
C LYS A 123 -26.94 3.32 17.02
N ARG A 124 -26.90 3.51 18.35
CA ARG A 124 -25.95 2.79 19.22
C ARG A 124 -26.20 1.28 19.21
N LEU A 125 -27.47 0.87 19.33
CA LEU A 125 -27.83 -0.56 19.27
C LEU A 125 -27.42 -1.18 17.93
N LEU A 126 -27.70 -0.50 16.82
CA LEU A 126 -27.34 -0.96 15.48
C LEU A 126 -25.82 -1.03 15.28
N LEU A 127 -25.06 -0.04 15.78
CA LEU A 127 -23.60 -0.05 15.73
C LEU A 127 -23.03 -1.22 16.53
N ASP A 128 -23.49 -1.41 17.77
CA ASP A 128 -23.03 -2.53 18.61
C ASP A 128 -23.36 -3.89 17.97
N GLY A 129 -24.56 -4.01 17.38
CA GLY A 129 -25.00 -5.22 16.67
C GLY A 129 -24.20 -5.50 15.39
N LEU A 130 -23.86 -4.46 14.62
CA LEU A 130 -22.96 -4.54 13.46
C LEU A 130 -21.59 -5.09 13.88
N LEU A 131 -20.99 -4.49 14.92
CA LEU A 131 -19.65 -4.84 15.38
C LEU A 131 -19.57 -6.23 15.99
N ALA A 132 -20.63 -6.69 16.65
CA ALA A 132 -20.77 -8.07 17.10
C ALA A 132 -20.88 -9.04 15.91
N SER A 133 -21.46 -8.59 14.80
CA SER A 133 -21.77 -9.42 13.63
C SER A 133 -20.75 -9.30 12.49
N VAL A 134 -19.72 -8.47 12.63
CA VAL A 134 -18.88 -8.07 11.49
C VAL A 134 -18.15 -9.21 10.79
N LYS A 135 -17.87 -10.29 11.52
CA LYS A 135 -17.21 -11.50 10.98
C LYS A 135 -18.17 -12.43 10.20
N LYS A 136 -19.49 -12.23 10.32
CA LYS A 136 -20.51 -13.05 9.64
C LYS A 136 -21.26 -12.32 8.52
N ILE A 137 -21.26 -10.99 8.51
CA ILE A 137 -21.98 -10.23 7.49
C ILE A 137 -21.25 -10.22 6.16
N ALA A 138 -22.01 -10.25 5.07
CA ALA A 138 -21.48 -10.08 3.73
C ALA A 138 -20.93 -8.66 3.53
N LEU A 139 -19.95 -8.51 2.63
CA LEU A 139 -19.34 -7.21 2.33
C LEU A 139 -20.39 -6.22 1.81
N GLU A 140 -21.35 -6.68 1.01
CA GLU A 140 -22.44 -5.89 0.45
C GLU A 140 -23.31 -5.32 1.57
N THR A 141 -23.62 -6.11 2.60
CA THR A 141 -24.39 -5.65 3.78
C THR A 141 -23.65 -4.57 4.55
N LEU A 142 -22.33 -4.74 4.71
CA LEU A 142 -21.49 -3.75 5.38
C LEU A 142 -21.40 -2.44 4.57
N GLU A 143 -21.25 -2.54 3.25
CA GLU A 143 -21.28 -1.40 2.34
C GLU A 143 -22.65 -0.70 2.40
N ASP A 144 -23.76 -1.43 2.38
CA ASP A 144 -25.10 -0.85 2.53
C ASP A 144 -25.24 -0.06 3.81
N PHE A 145 -24.84 -0.62 4.95
CA PHE A 145 -24.82 0.09 6.23
C PHE A 145 -23.97 1.37 6.18
N ALA A 146 -22.79 1.31 5.56
CA ALA A 146 -21.92 2.47 5.39
C ALA A 146 -22.58 3.60 4.57
N GLY A 147 -23.44 3.27 3.59
CA GLY A 147 -24.24 4.25 2.86
C GLY A 147 -25.12 5.11 3.78
N TYR A 148 -25.69 4.52 4.84
CA TYR A 148 -26.51 5.26 5.82
C TYR A 148 -25.67 6.14 6.73
N ILE A 149 -24.48 5.68 7.13
CA ILE A 149 -23.54 6.47 7.93
C ILE A 149 -23.18 7.77 7.21
N VAL A 150 -22.89 7.70 5.90
CA VAL A 150 -22.47 8.88 5.12
C VAL A 150 -23.58 9.92 5.01
N ASN A 151 -24.84 9.48 4.91
CA ASN A 151 -25.99 10.34 4.66
C ASN A 151 -26.54 11.04 5.90
N ASP A 152 -26.15 10.61 7.11
CA ASP A 152 -26.66 11.17 8.36
C ASP A 152 -25.50 11.54 9.32
N PRO A 153 -25.25 12.85 9.54
CA PRO A 153 -24.15 13.34 10.37
C PRO A 153 -24.14 12.82 11.81
N GLU A 154 -25.30 12.49 12.39
CA GLU A 154 -25.38 12.05 13.78
C GLU A 154 -24.72 10.67 13.98
N TRP A 155 -24.61 9.84 12.92
CA TRP A 155 -23.81 8.62 12.99
C TRP A 155 -22.35 8.88 13.33
N ILE A 156 -21.75 9.95 12.82
CA ILE A 156 -20.35 10.26 13.08
C ILE A 156 -20.13 10.63 14.54
N GLU A 157 -21.09 11.33 15.14
CA GLU A 157 -21.04 11.62 16.58
C GLU A 157 -21.27 10.37 17.42
N VAL A 158 -22.15 9.45 17.00
CA VAL A 158 -22.36 8.15 17.67
C VAL A 158 -21.11 7.26 17.59
N ILE A 159 -20.50 7.15 16.41
CA ILE A 159 -19.31 6.29 16.17
C ILE A 159 -18.08 6.82 16.90
N CYS A 160 -17.91 8.14 16.92
CA CYS A 160 -16.79 8.80 17.58
C CYS A 160 -17.06 9.19 19.03
N ASP A 161 -18.21 8.83 19.61
CA ASP A 161 -18.57 9.24 20.98
C ASP A 161 -17.56 8.69 22.00
N GLY A 162 -16.81 9.58 22.64
CA GLY A 162 -15.74 9.22 23.57
C GLY A 162 -14.52 8.54 22.93
N ASN A 163 -14.54 8.28 21.61
CA ASN A 163 -13.43 7.65 20.89
C ASN A 163 -12.56 8.72 20.20
N ARG A 164 -11.30 8.80 20.61
CA ARG A 164 -10.28 9.71 20.05
C ARG A 164 -9.12 8.95 19.41
N ASP A 165 -9.36 7.73 18.95
CA ASP A 165 -8.35 6.97 18.22
C ASP A 165 -8.02 7.64 16.86
N VAL A 166 -6.88 7.25 16.29
CA VAL A 166 -6.37 7.80 15.02
C VAL A 166 -7.33 7.56 13.84
N TRP A 167 -8.12 6.49 13.85
CA TRP A 167 -9.10 6.21 12.80
C TRP A 167 -10.29 7.16 12.88
N SER A 168 -10.81 7.44 14.07
CA SER A 168 -11.89 8.41 14.27
C SER A 168 -11.48 9.80 13.82
N GLU A 169 -10.33 10.29 14.30
CA GLU A 169 -9.90 11.68 14.09
C GLU A 169 -9.25 11.92 12.73
N ASN A 170 -8.46 10.97 12.23
CA ASN A 170 -7.65 11.16 11.03
C ASN A 170 -8.15 10.40 9.79
N ALA A 171 -9.07 9.44 9.93
CA ALA A 171 -9.65 8.74 8.78
C ALA A 171 -11.14 9.04 8.58
N LEU A 172 -12.01 8.70 9.55
CA LEU A 172 -13.46 8.79 9.40
C LEU A 172 -13.94 10.24 9.25
N ARG A 173 -13.58 11.12 10.20
CA ARG A 173 -14.00 12.53 10.15
C ARG A 173 -13.50 13.23 8.88
N PRO A 174 -12.22 13.11 8.45
CA PRO A 174 -11.75 13.67 7.19
C PRO A 174 -12.42 13.08 5.95
N LEU A 175 -12.65 11.76 5.91
CA LEU A 175 -13.34 11.12 4.79
C LEU A 175 -14.77 11.66 4.61
N ILE A 176 -15.53 11.81 5.70
CA ILE A 176 -16.89 12.35 5.64
C ILE A 176 -16.90 13.83 5.23
N ARG A 177 -15.96 14.63 5.75
CA ARG A 177 -15.82 16.04 5.33
C ARG A 177 -15.52 16.13 3.84
N TRP A 178 -14.56 15.32 3.36
CA TRP A 178 -14.21 15.25 1.94
C TRP A 178 -15.39 14.79 1.07
N LEU A 179 -16.17 13.80 1.50
CA LEU A 179 -17.34 13.34 0.75
C LEU A 179 -18.43 14.41 0.61
N ARG A 180 -18.53 15.33 1.58
CA ARG A 180 -19.48 16.47 1.54
C ARG A 180 -18.99 17.62 0.68
N ASP A 181 -17.68 17.83 0.62
CA ASP A 181 -17.05 18.87 -0.18
C ASP A 181 -15.70 18.38 -0.74
N ARG A 182 -15.77 17.74 -1.92
CA ARG A 182 -14.57 17.22 -2.58
C ARG A 182 -13.75 18.32 -3.25
N ASP A 183 -14.36 19.43 -3.62
CA ASP A 183 -13.72 20.52 -4.38
C ASP A 183 -13.04 21.53 -3.45
N GLY A 184 -13.59 21.74 -2.25
CA GLY A 184 -12.99 22.50 -1.17
C GLY A 184 -12.05 21.69 -0.27
N TYR A 185 -11.65 20.50 -0.69
CA TYR A 185 -10.72 19.68 0.09
C TYR A 185 -9.36 20.36 0.24
N GLU A 186 -9.04 20.70 1.48
CA GLU A 186 -7.71 21.09 1.89
C GLU A 186 -7.01 19.87 2.48
N LYS A 187 -5.89 19.49 1.84
CA LYS A 187 -5.04 18.42 2.32
C LYS A 187 -4.60 18.73 3.76
N PRO A 188 -4.69 17.77 4.70
CA PRO A 188 -4.07 17.89 6.01
C PRO A 188 -2.57 18.18 5.90
N GLY A 189 -1.97 18.59 7.02
CA GLY A 189 -0.52 18.87 7.09
C GLY A 189 0.33 17.72 6.55
N ASN A 190 1.54 18.05 6.10
CA ASN A 190 2.38 17.13 5.35
C ASN A 190 3.04 16.04 6.22
N LEU A 191 3.05 16.19 7.55
CA LEU A 191 3.83 15.35 8.44
C LEU A 191 3.09 14.06 8.85
N ILE A 192 3.74 12.92 8.60
CA ILE A 192 3.30 11.58 9.02
C ILE A 192 4.24 11.07 10.11
N ASP A 193 3.91 11.37 11.36
CA ASP A 193 4.72 11.10 12.55
C ASP A 193 4.52 9.69 13.13
N GLU A 194 5.11 9.41 14.30
CA GLU A 194 5.10 8.11 14.99
C GLU A 194 3.71 7.57 15.31
N ARG A 195 2.67 8.41 15.34
CA ARG A 195 1.28 7.95 15.56
C ARG A 195 0.80 7.01 14.46
N TYR A 196 1.47 7.01 13.31
CA TYR A 196 1.19 6.16 12.15
C TYR A 196 2.15 4.99 12.02
N ASP A 197 3.08 4.76 12.97
CA ASP A 197 4.06 3.66 12.87
C ASP A 197 3.39 2.28 12.87
N PHE A 198 2.20 2.16 13.46
CA PHE A 198 1.37 0.95 13.40
C PHE A 198 0.94 0.55 11.96
N LEU A 199 1.17 1.41 10.96
CA LEU A 199 0.93 1.14 9.54
C LEU A 199 2.15 0.54 8.81
N SER A 200 3.29 0.39 9.48
CA SER A 200 4.53 -0.05 8.83
C SER A 200 4.46 -1.45 8.26
N TRP A 201 3.77 -2.35 8.96
CA TRP A 201 3.59 -3.74 8.57
C TRP A 201 2.10 -4.02 8.46
N GLY A 202 1.65 -4.46 7.29
CA GLY A 202 0.32 -5.05 7.17
C GLY A 202 0.25 -6.30 8.04
N ILE A 203 -0.80 -6.44 8.86
CA ILE A 203 -1.03 -7.68 9.62
C ILE A 203 -1.61 -8.70 8.65
N VAL A 204 -0.73 -9.56 8.13
CA VAL A 204 -1.12 -10.73 7.34
C VAL A 204 -1.51 -11.83 8.33
N PRO A 205 -2.75 -12.34 8.30
CA PRO A 205 -3.16 -13.41 9.21
C PRO A 205 -2.34 -14.69 8.97
N PRO A 206 -2.04 -15.48 10.01
CA PRO A 206 -1.31 -16.76 9.90
C PRO A 206 -1.94 -17.75 8.91
N GLU A 207 -3.26 -17.73 8.78
CA GLU A 207 -4.06 -18.53 7.86
C GLU A 207 -4.12 -17.99 6.42
N GLY A 208 -3.59 -16.78 6.19
CA GLY A 208 -3.45 -16.15 4.87
C GLY A 208 -4.52 -15.11 4.51
N PHE A 209 -4.16 -14.36 3.45
CA PHE A 209 -4.89 -13.31 2.69
C PHE A 209 -5.36 -12.06 3.45
N GLY A 210 -5.17 -10.91 2.77
CA GLY A 210 -5.69 -9.61 3.17
C GLY A 210 -5.09 -9.02 4.45
N VAL A 211 -5.61 -7.86 4.86
CA VAL A 211 -5.34 -7.27 6.18
C VAL A 211 -6.61 -7.22 7.02
N ARG A 212 -6.58 -7.86 8.19
CA ARG A 212 -7.68 -7.78 9.16
C ARG A 212 -7.81 -6.35 9.73
N PRO A 213 -9.04 -5.86 9.94
CA PRO A 213 -9.24 -4.59 10.63
C PRO A 213 -8.82 -4.70 12.10
N ARG A 214 -8.23 -3.63 12.62
CA ARG A 214 -7.77 -3.55 14.02
C ARG A 214 -8.85 -3.02 14.95
N CYS A 215 -9.75 -2.18 14.44
CA CYS A 215 -10.82 -1.60 15.23
C CYS A 215 -12.13 -1.44 14.44
N PRO A 216 -13.26 -1.27 15.15
CA PRO A 216 -14.56 -0.91 14.58
C PRO A 216 -14.55 0.23 13.57
N VAL A 217 -13.84 1.31 13.88
CA VAL A 217 -13.85 2.53 13.05
C VAL A 217 -13.13 2.29 11.73
N GLU A 218 -12.04 1.51 11.75
CA GLU A 218 -11.35 1.08 10.54
C GLU A 218 -12.31 0.31 9.61
N ILE A 219 -13.13 -0.62 10.11
CA ILE A 219 -14.14 -1.34 9.30
C ILE A 219 -15.10 -0.38 8.60
N ILE A 220 -15.63 0.59 9.35
CA ILE A 220 -16.58 1.57 8.82
C ILE A 220 -15.92 2.44 7.75
N VAL A 221 -14.70 2.92 8.00
CA VAL A 221 -13.92 3.69 7.03
C VAL A 221 -13.73 2.89 5.75
N ARG A 222 -13.34 1.61 5.85
CA ARG A 222 -13.15 0.71 4.71
C ARG A 222 -14.43 0.57 3.87
N ALA A 223 -15.56 0.34 4.53
CA ALA A 223 -16.86 0.18 3.88
C ALA A 223 -17.33 1.46 3.19
N ILE A 224 -17.10 2.63 3.80
CA ILE A 224 -17.38 3.93 3.18
C ILE A 224 -16.48 4.13 1.97
N ARG A 225 -15.17 3.85 2.10
CA ARG A 225 -14.18 3.97 1.00
C ARG A 225 -14.61 3.15 -0.21
N ALA A 226 -15.02 1.89 -0.01
CA ALA A 226 -15.42 0.97 -1.07
C ALA A 226 -16.59 1.48 -1.95
N ARG A 227 -17.42 2.39 -1.40
CA ARG A 227 -18.56 3.02 -2.09
C ARG A 227 -18.24 4.33 -2.80
N VAL A 228 -17.01 4.82 -2.67
CA VAL A 228 -16.64 6.10 -3.26
C VAL A 228 -16.50 5.93 -4.77
N GLU A 229 -17.40 6.59 -5.49
CA GLU A 229 -17.28 6.72 -6.95
C GLU A 229 -16.17 7.72 -7.30
N PRO A 230 -15.17 7.32 -8.10
CA PRO A 230 -14.10 8.20 -8.55
C PRO A 230 -14.62 9.22 -9.58
N ARG A 231 -14.02 10.42 -9.61
CA ARG A 231 -14.32 11.47 -10.61
C ARG A 231 -13.23 11.66 -11.65
N LYS A 232 -12.06 11.06 -11.42
CA LYS A 232 -10.84 11.10 -12.22
C LYS A 232 -10.35 9.69 -12.50
N ASP A 233 -9.45 9.55 -13.46
CA ASP A 233 -9.05 8.24 -13.97
C ASP A 233 -7.77 7.72 -13.27
N PHE A 234 -6.68 8.49 -13.24
CA PHE A 234 -5.35 7.93 -12.92
C PHE A 234 -4.52 8.76 -11.94
N CYS A 235 -3.96 8.11 -10.91
CA CYS A 235 -2.91 8.69 -10.07
C CYS A 235 -1.74 7.73 -9.86
N VAL A 236 -0.59 8.28 -9.49
CA VAL A 236 0.58 7.53 -9.02
C VAL A 236 0.80 7.77 -7.54
N LEU A 237 1.35 6.76 -6.86
CA LEU A 237 1.79 6.85 -5.47
C LEU A 237 3.22 6.31 -5.37
N ALA A 238 4.12 7.15 -4.86
CA ALA A 238 5.55 6.89 -4.81
C ALA A 238 6.16 7.31 -3.46
N THR A 239 7.31 6.72 -3.15
CA THR A 239 8.17 7.15 -2.05
C THR A 239 9.52 7.61 -2.59
N ALA A 240 10.12 8.62 -1.97
CA ALA A 240 11.41 9.15 -2.38
C ALA A 240 12.33 9.48 -1.20
N ARG A 241 13.63 9.24 -1.36
CA ARG A 241 14.65 9.62 -0.37
C ARG A 241 15.90 10.15 -1.04
N ASN A 242 16.20 11.44 -0.94
CA ASN A 242 17.36 12.04 -1.61
C ASN A 242 17.37 11.79 -3.14
N GLU A 243 16.21 11.89 -3.77
CA GLU A 243 16.00 11.69 -5.22
C GLU A 243 15.53 12.96 -5.91
N GLY A 244 15.82 14.12 -5.33
CA GLY A 244 15.34 15.42 -5.81
C GLY A 244 15.71 15.70 -7.26
N ILE A 245 16.89 15.23 -7.70
CA ILE A 245 17.38 15.37 -9.08
C ILE A 245 16.50 14.67 -10.12
N TYR A 246 15.57 13.82 -9.69
CA TYR A 246 14.68 13.04 -10.57
C TYR A 246 13.22 13.49 -10.48
N LEU A 247 12.85 14.30 -9.47
CA LEU A 247 11.46 14.63 -9.18
C LEU A 247 10.77 15.36 -10.34
N ALA A 248 11.41 16.41 -10.88
CA ALA A 248 10.82 17.19 -11.95
C ALA A 248 10.61 16.37 -13.22
N GLU A 249 11.62 15.59 -13.62
CA GLU A 249 11.52 14.68 -14.75
C GLU A 249 10.39 13.67 -14.53
N TRP A 250 10.39 12.96 -13.40
CA TRP A 250 9.45 11.88 -13.13
C TRP A 250 8.01 12.39 -13.10
N ILE A 251 7.77 13.54 -12.47
CA ILE A 251 6.47 14.19 -12.39
C ILE A 251 5.99 14.60 -13.79
N SER A 252 6.83 15.24 -14.60
CA SER A 252 6.51 15.62 -15.98
C SER A 252 6.23 14.41 -16.86
N TYR A 253 6.97 13.32 -16.69
CA TYR A 253 6.73 12.07 -17.39
C TYR A 253 5.33 11.53 -17.11
N TYR A 254 4.96 11.33 -15.84
CA TYR A 254 3.66 10.78 -15.48
C TYR A 254 2.50 11.67 -15.94
N LYS A 255 2.68 12.99 -15.86
CA LYS A 255 1.71 13.94 -16.42
C LYS A 255 1.58 13.79 -17.94
N SER A 256 2.69 13.68 -18.68
CA SER A 256 2.70 13.59 -20.15
C SER A 256 2.00 12.34 -20.71
N ILE A 257 2.00 11.23 -19.95
CA ILE A 257 1.32 9.98 -20.31
C ILE A 257 -0.14 9.92 -19.84
N GLY A 258 -0.65 10.96 -19.17
CA GLY A 258 -2.06 11.10 -18.82
C GLY A 258 -2.43 10.71 -17.38
N PHE A 259 -1.46 10.57 -16.47
CA PHE A 259 -1.80 10.60 -15.04
C PHE A 259 -2.19 12.01 -14.64
N GLU A 260 -3.07 12.12 -13.65
CA GLU A 260 -3.69 13.38 -13.25
C GLU A 260 -3.21 13.86 -11.86
N LYS A 261 -2.53 12.99 -11.11
CA LYS A 261 -2.01 13.28 -9.77
C LYS A 261 -0.86 12.37 -9.38
N ALA A 262 0.11 12.94 -8.65
CA ALA A 262 1.15 12.21 -7.95
C ALA A 262 1.03 12.42 -6.43
N PHE A 263 0.89 11.32 -5.69
CA PHE A 263 1.05 11.29 -4.24
C PHE A 263 2.48 10.87 -3.92
N ILE A 264 3.27 11.76 -3.32
CA ILE A 264 4.71 11.52 -3.10
C ILE A 264 5.03 11.60 -1.61
N TYR A 265 5.56 10.53 -1.05
CA TYR A 265 6.03 10.52 0.33
C TYR A 265 7.55 10.63 0.33
N ILE A 266 8.09 11.68 0.94
CA ILE A 266 9.52 11.82 1.20
C ILE A 266 9.87 11.38 2.61
N ASN A 267 11.07 10.85 2.82
CA ASN A 267 11.50 10.42 4.14
C ASN A 267 12.98 10.75 4.41
N ASP A 268 13.22 11.48 5.51
CA ASP A 268 14.56 11.89 5.95
C ASP A 268 15.43 12.49 4.81
N CYS A 269 14.82 13.30 3.93
CA CYS A 269 15.53 13.93 2.83
C CYS A 269 16.48 15.03 3.34
N ILE A 270 17.70 15.05 2.79
CA ILE A 270 18.74 16.03 3.08
C ILE A 270 19.23 16.74 1.81
N ASP A 271 18.50 16.60 0.71
CA ASP A 271 18.81 17.16 -0.61
C ASP A 271 17.86 18.29 -1.01
N HIS A 272 16.98 18.74 -0.13
CA HIS A 272 15.94 19.73 -0.43
C HIS A 272 14.82 19.26 -1.39
N SER A 273 14.58 17.95 -1.49
CA SER A 273 13.42 17.39 -2.19
C SER A 273 12.10 18.05 -1.79
N GLU A 274 11.93 18.43 -0.52
CA GLU A 274 10.73 19.12 -0.01
C GLU A 274 10.48 20.46 -0.70
N ARG A 275 11.53 21.20 -1.10
CA ARG A 275 11.37 22.50 -1.76
C ARG A 275 10.85 22.35 -3.17
N ILE A 276 11.34 21.35 -3.89
CA ILE A 276 10.86 20.99 -5.23
C ILE A 276 9.37 20.62 -5.12
N LEU A 277 9.01 19.69 -4.23
CA LEU A 277 7.63 19.24 -4.08
C LEU A 277 6.70 20.37 -3.62
N ALA A 278 7.11 21.20 -2.65
CA ALA A 278 6.33 22.34 -2.18
C ALA A 278 6.06 23.38 -3.28
N SER A 279 7.03 23.64 -4.16
CA SER A 279 6.83 24.52 -5.32
C SER A 279 5.82 23.91 -6.32
N MET A 280 5.82 22.59 -6.48
CA MET A 280 4.94 21.88 -7.41
C MET A 280 3.51 21.66 -6.89
N GLU A 281 3.28 21.61 -5.57
CA GLU A 281 1.92 21.47 -5.01
C GLU A 281 0.99 22.60 -5.43
N LYS A 282 1.52 23.81 -5.65
CA LYS A 282 0.77 24.97 -6.13
C LYS A 282 0.08 24.71 -7.48
N ARG A 283 0.62 23.79 -8.27
CA ARG A 283 0.07 23.36 -9.57
C ARG A 283 -0.98 22.25 -9.46
N ARG A 284 -1.34 21.82 -8.25
CA ARG A 284 -2.37 20.81 -7.90
C ARG A 284 -2.13 19.38 -8.43
N PHE A 285 -1.10 19.15 -9.24
CA PHE A 285 -0.71 17.82 -9.71
C PHE A 285 -0.06 16.96 -8.61
N VAL A 286 0.65 17.58 -7.68
CA VAL A 286 1.36 16.88 -6.60
C VAL A 286 0.62 17.05 -5.28
N SER A 287 0.54 15.98 -4.50
CA SER A 287 0.28 16.01 -3.06
C SER A 287 1.44 15.29 -2.38
N TYR A 288 2.29 16.00 -1.63
CA TYR A 288 3.42 15.38 -0.93
C TYR A 288 3.24 15.27 0.58
N PHE A 289 3.96 14.33 1.18
CA PHE A 289 3.97 14.08 2.61
C PHE A 289 5.40 13.80 3.09
N GLU A 290 5.72 14.19 4.30
CA GLU A 290 6.98 13.92 5.00
C GLU A 290 6.75 12.82 6.01
N THR A 291 7.41 11.68 5.81
CA THR A 291 7.33 10.55 6.74
C THR A 291 8.47 10.62 7.74
N VAL A 292 8.12 10.67 9.02
CA VAL A 292 9.06 10.51 10.13
C VAL A 292 8.77 9.18 10.81
N SER A 293 9.81 8.37 11.03
CA SER A 293 9.65 7.01 11.55
C SER A 293 10.70 6.68 12.59
N GLY A 294 10.27 5.94 13.62
CA GLY A 294 11.15 5.34 14.61
C GLY A 294 12.03 4.22 14.05
N GLU A 295 12.88 3.65 14.91
CA GLU A 295 13.70 2.48 14.59
C GLU A 295 12.81 1.24 14.36
N GLY A 296 13.18 0.36 13.41
CA GLY A 296 12.42 -0.85 13.11
C GLY A 296 11.19 -0.67 12.20
N VAL A 297 10.79 0.57 11.92
CA VAL A 297 9.62 0.91 11.08
C VAL A 297 9.96 0.73 9.59
N ASN A 298 9.13 -0.02 8.88
CA ASN A 298 9.08 -0.01 7.41
C ASN A 298 8.40 1.27 6.92
N VAL A 299 9.21 2.21 6.44
CA VAL A 299 8.77 3.56 6.05
C VAL A 299 7.90 3.54 4.80
N GLN A 300 8.24 2.70 3.83
CA GLN A 300 7.50 2.58 2.58
C GLN A 300 6.12 1.94 2.79
N GLY A 301 6.05 0.88 3.60
CA GLY A 301 4.78 0.26 4.01
C GLY A 301 3.89 1.23 4.78
N LYS A 302 4.46 2.04 5.68
CA LYS A 302 3.76 3.12 6.39
C LYS A 302 3.19 4.15 5.43
N ALA A 303 3.97 4.64 4.47
CA ALA A 303 3.55 5.63 3.48
C ALA A 303 2.37 5.14 2.62
N TYR A 304 2.47 3.94 2.06
CA TYR A 304 1.42 3.38 1.21
C TYR A 304 0.14 3.10 1.98
N SER A 305 0.26 2.50 3.17
CA SER A 305 -0.88 2.30 4.08
C SER A 305 -1.53 3.62 4.47
N HIS A 306 -0.75 4.66 4.79
CA HIS A 306 -1.27 5.96 5.14
C HIS A 306 -2.08 6.56 3.99
N CYS A 307 -1.54 6.56 2.77
CA CYS A 307 -2.26 7.08 1.61
C CYS A 307 -3.56 6.31 1.34
N LEU A 308 -3.50 4.97 1.39
CA LEU A 308 -4.63 4.08 1.12
C LEU A 308 -5.65 3.98 2.26
N SER A 309 -5.39 4.58 3.42
CA SER A 309 -6.31 4.55 4.57
C SER A 309 -6.80 5.95 5.00
N PHE A 310 -5.91 6.94 5.00
CA PHE A 310 -6.12 8.24 5.65
C PHE A 310 -6.19 9.43 4.67
N VAL A 311 -5.84 9.25 3.39
CA VAL A 311 -5.93 10.33 2.39
C VAL A 311 -7.18 10.11 1.52
N PRO A 312 -8.26 10.90 1.69
CA PRO A 312 -9.48 10.73 0.89
C PRO A 312 -9.30 11.10 -0.59
N GLU A 313 -8.42 12.06 -0.91
CA GLU A 313 -8.18 12.54 -2.28
C GLU A 313 -7.80 11.42 -3.27
N ILE A 314 -7.12 10.36 -2.80
CA ILE A 314 -6.76 9.20 -3.64
C ILE A 314 -8.00 8.48 -4.21
N LEU A 315 -9.13 8.55 -3.51
CA LEU A 315 -10.39 7.92 -3.92
C LEU A 315 -11.08 8.69 -5.05
N ASP A 316 -10.63 9.89 -5.38
CA ASP A 316 -11.13 10.60 -6.56
C ASP A 316 -10.64 9.95 -7.86
N TYR A 317 -9.62 9.07 -7.78
CA TYR A 317 -8.99 8.41 -8.91
C TYR A 317 -9.40 6.95 -9.03
N LYS A 318 -9.78 6.56 -10.25
CA LYS A 318 -10.24 5.22 -10.59
C LYS A 318 -9.15 4.15 -10.50
N TRP A 319 -7.90 4.53 -10.74
CA TRP A 319 -6.72 3.68 -10.67
C TRP A 319 -5.58 4.41 -9.96
N VAL A 320 -4.88 3.69 -9.08
CA VAL A 320 -3.57 4.09 -8.55
C VAL A 320 -2.50 3.12 -9.02
N LEU A 321 -1.37 3.64 -9.50
CA LEU A 321 -0.15 2.86 -9.76
C LEU A 321 0.89 3.14 -8.66
N ILE A 322 1.36 2.09 -8.00
CA ILE A 322 2.54 2.17 -7.11
C ILE A 322 3.78 2.03 -7.96
N VAL A 323 4.66 3.02 -7.89
CA VAL A 323 5.84 3.09 -8.75
C VAL A 323 6.95 3.91 -8.10
N ASP A 324 8.19 3.46 -8.26
CA ASP A 324 9.36 4.11 -7.69
C ASP A 324 9.91 5.21 -8.63
N LEU A 325 10.75 6.10 -8.11
CA LEU A 325 11.29 7.23 -8.90
C LEU A 325 12.29 6.80 -9.99
N ASP A 326 12.74 5.54 -9.95
CA ASP A 326 13.58 4.94 -10.98
C ASP A 326 12.81 4.07 -11.97
N GLU A 327 11.48 4.20 -12.01
CA GLU A 327 10.59 3.39 -12.83
C GLU A 327 9.64 4.24 -13.65
N LEU A 328 9.45 3.83 -14.91
CA LEU A 328 8.55 4.50 -15.86
C LEU A 328 7.53 3.50 -16.41
N PHE A 329 6.24 3.81 -16.27
CA PHE A 329 5.17 3.03 -16.88
C PHE A 329 5.02 3.35 -18.37
N VAL A 330 5.14 2.34 -19.22
CA VAL A 330 5.09 2.50 -20.68
C VAL A 330 3.99 1.62 -21.25
N TYR A 331 3.04 2.23 -21.97
CA TYR A 331 2.03 1.50 -22.76
C TYR A 331 2.26 1.67 -24.26
N ASP A 332 1.81 0.70 -25.06
CA ASP A 332 2.02 0.71 -26.51
C ASP A 332 1.14 1.77 -27.19
N ARG A 333 1.75 2.92 -27.49
CA ARG A 333 1.10 4.04 -28.18
C ARG A 333 0.71 3.75 -29.63
N ARG A 334 1.19 2.65 -30.21
CA ARG A 334 0.77 2.19 -31.55
C ARG A 334 -0.56 1.43 -31.48
N ALA A 335 -0.83 0.80 -30.33
CA ALA A 335 -2.09 0.10 -30.06
C ALA A 335 -3.15 1.01 -29.40
N PHE A 336 -2.71 2.00 -28.61
CA PHE A 336 -3.59 2.88 -27.83
C PHE A 336 -3.20 4.36 -27.98
N ALA A 337 -4.16 5.22 -28.31
CA ALA A 337 -3.96 6.67 -28.48
C ALA A 337 -3.55 7.36 -27.16
N ASP A 338 -4.14 6.92 -26.04
CA ASP A 338 -3.92 7.43 -24.70
C ASP A 338 -4.09 6.35 -23.62
N LEU A 339 -3.74 6.70 -22.38
CA LEU A 339 -3.83 5.84 -21.21
C LEU A 339 -5.28 5.40 -20.93
N LYS A 340 -6.25 6.29 -21.17
CA LYS A 340 -7.68 6.00 -20.97
C LYS A 340 -8.16 4.90 -21.91
N GLN A 341 -7.72 4.91 -23.16
CA GLN A 341 -8.04 3.85 -24.12
C GLN A 341 -7.43 2.51 -23.71
N TYR A 342 -6.20 2.50 -23.19
CA TYR A 342 -5.56 1.29 -22.69
C TYR A 342 -6.35 0.68 -21.51
N PHE A 343 -6.66 1.47 -20.49
CA PHE A 343 -7.45 0.97 -19.35
C PHE A 343 -8.90 0.65 -19.72
N SER A 344 -9.51 1.35 -20.68
CA SER A 344 -10.83 0.98 -21.22
C SER A 344 -10.81 -0.40 -21.89
N PHE A 345 -9.69 -0.79 -22.51
CA PHE A 345 -9.50 -2.13 -23.04
C PHE A 345 -9.45 -3.19 -21.93
N ILE A 346 -8.69 -2.92 -20.85
CA ILE A 346 -8.62 -3.79 -19.67
C ILE A 346 -10.01 -3.97 -19.03
N GLU A 347 -10.75 -2.87 -18.86
CA GLU A 347 -12.04 -2.82 -18.17
C GLU A 347 -13.20 -3.45 -18.95
N ARG A 348 -12.97 -3.92 -20.19
CA ARG A 348 -13.92 -4.82 -20.89
C ARG A 348 -14.16 -6.12 -20.12
N ARG A 349 -13.28 -6.42 -19.18
CA ARG A 349 -13.41 -7.51 -18.22
C ARG A 349 -13.35 -6.95 -16.82
N GLU A 350 -14.08 -7.57 -15.91
CA GLU A 350 -13.97 -7.26 -14.49
C GLU A 350 -12.50 -7.40 -14.04
N THR A 351 -12.00 -6.32 -13.44
CA THR A 351 -10.58 -6.13 -13.12
C THR A 351 -10.44 -5.11 -12.00
N ASP A 352 -9.77 -5.53 -10.93
CA ASP A 352 -9.45 -4.68 -9.79
C ASP A 352 -7.98 -4.28 -9.76
N SER A 353 -7.15 -5.03 -10.48
CA SER A 353 -5.70 -4.93 -10.42
C SER A 353 -5.08 -5.38 -11.74
N VAL A 354 -4.13 -4.60 -12.26
CA VAL A 354 -3.38 -4.88 -13.48
C VAL A 354 -1.89 -4.92 -13.16
N ALA A 355 -1.26 -6.05 -13.42
CA ALA A 355 0.18 -6.23 -13.27
C ALA A 355 0.92 -5.94 -14.57
N PHE A 356 2.08 -5.29 -14.42
CA PHE A 356 2.97 -4.91 -15.49
C PHE A 356 4.35 -5.47 -15.20
N ASP A 357 4.92 -6.19 -16.16
CA ASP A 357 6.24 -6.81 -15.99
C ASP A 357 7.34 -5.75 -15.93
N TRP A 358 8.37 -6.02 -15.13
CA TRP A 358 9.59 -5.22 -15.07
C TRP A 358 10.53 -5.54 -16.23
N ILE A 359 10.91 -4.49 -16.95
CA ILE A 359 11.99 -4.51 -17.92
C ILE A 359 13.14 -3.69 -17.35
N ASN A 360 14.23 -4.35 -16.99
CA ASN A 360 15.44 -3.66 -16.55
C ASN A 360 16.08 -2.97 -17.76
N ILE A 361 16.29 -1.66 -17.63
CA ILE A 361 16.97 -0.83 -18.61
C ILE A 361 18.44 -0.67 -18.21
N GLY A 362 19.32 -0.93 -19.18
CA GLY A 362 20.74 -0.89 -18.96
C GLY A 362 21.31 0.50 -18.73
N SER A 363 22.48 0.54 -18.10
CA SER A 363 23.30 1.73 -17.83
C SER A 363 23.76 2.46 -19.10
N GLY A 364 23.78 1.77 -20.25
CA GLY A 364 24.25 2.33 -21.52
C GLY A 364 25.69 2.83 -21.48
N GLY A 365 26.52 2.24 -20.61
CA GLY A 365 27.93 2.62 -20.44
C GLY A 365 28.13 4.00 -19.79
N GLN A 366 27.09 4.63 -19.24
CA GLN A 366 27.21 5.95 -18.65
C GLN A 366 27.94 5.90 -17.30
N ILE A 367 28.97 6.74 -17.17
CA ILE A 367 29.73 6.83 -15.92
C ILE A 367 29.22 7.98 -15.05
N VAL A 368 28.95 9.15 -15.65
CA VAL A 368 28.58 10.39 -14.96
C VAL A 368 27.10 10.73 -15.16
N TRP A 369 26.52 11.42 -14.17
CA TRP A 369 25.18 11.97 -14.29
C TRP A 369 25.16 13.09 -15.33
N ARG A 370 24.05 13.18 -16.06
CA ARG A 370 23.76 14.28 -16.97
C ARG A 370 22.34 14.73 -16.72
N ASP A 371 22.17 16.05 -16.68
CA ASP A 371 20.88 16.71 -16.50
C ASP A 371 20.03 16.60 -17.78
N ARG A 372 19.56 15.38 -18.03
CA ARG A 372 18.69 14.99 -19.13
C ARG A 372 17.82 13.80 -18.69
N PRO A 373 16.67 13.58 -19.35
CA PRO A 373 15.78 12.51 -18.97
C PRO A 373 16.39 11.11 -19.13
N PHE A 374 16.09 10.21 -18.20
CA PHE A 374 16.52 8.80 -18.19
C PHE A 374 16.23 8.11 -19.51
N PHE A 375 14.99 8.25 -20.02
CA PHE A 375 14.55 7.53 -21.22
C PHE A 375 15.25 8.01 -22.49
N GLU A 376 15.89 9.18 -22.47
CA GLU A 376 16.75 9.69 -23.56
C GLU A 376 18.21 9.30 -23.37
N ARG A 377 18.65 9.17 -22.12
CA ARG A 377 20.03 8.86 -21.75
C ARG A 377 20.35 7.38 -21.94
N PHE A 378 19.48 6.50 -21.47
CA PHE A 378 19.78 5.09 -21.36
C PHE A 378 19.31 4.30 -22.58
N SER A 379 19.99 3.18 -22.87
CA SER A 379 19.74 2.36 -24.06
C SER A 379 18.29 1.85 -24.09
N ARG A 380 17.71 1.70 -25.29
CA ARG A 380 16.41 1.03 -25.47
C ARG A 380 16.50 -0.50 -25.31
N SER A 381 17.71 -1.04 -25.10
CA SER A 381 17.89 -2.45 -24.79
C SER A 381 17.61 -2.70 -23.32
N GLY A 382 16.58 -3.51 -23.06
CA GLY A 382 16.26 -3.99 -21.72
C GLY A 382 15.97 -5.49 -21.72
N TYR A 383 15.93 -6.08 -20.53
CA TYR A 383 15.63 -7.50 -20.34
C TYR A 383 14.57 -7.67 -19.25
N HIS A 384 13.77 -8.73 -19.37
CA HIS A 384 12.83 -9.10 -18.30
C HIS A 384 13.58 -9.45 -17.02
N GLU A 385 13.24 -8.80 -15.92
CA GLU A 385 13.59 -9.36 -14.62
C GLU A 385 12.63 -10.51 -14.32
N ALA A 386 13.17 -11.70 -14.06
CA ALA A 386 12.36 -12.90 -13.89
C ALA A 386 11.24 -12.65 -12.86
N ASN A 387 10.01 -12.72 -13.36
CA ASN A 387 8.74 -12.72 -12.65
C ASN A 387 8.38 -11.46 -11.84
N LYS A 388 9.14 -10.36 -11.85
CA LYS A 388 8.77 -9.16 -11.07
C LYS A 388 7.78 -8.26 -11.80
N ILE A 389 6.85 -7.70 -11.03
CA ILE A 389 5.79 -6.81 -11.53
C ILE A 389 5.65 -5.53 -10.69
N LYS A 390 5.05 -4.50 -11.27
CA LYS A 390 4.27 -3.49 -10.53
C LYS A 390 2.80 -3.60 -10.87
N THR A 391 1.98 -2.95 -10.06
CA THR A 391 0.54 -3.10 -10.15
C THR A 391 -0.17 -1.75 -10.10
N ALA A 392 -1.08 -1.53 -11.06
CA ALA A 392 -2.14 -0.53 -10.92
C ALA A 392 -3.41 -1.18 -10.36
N PHE A 393 -4.12 -0.54 -9.42
CA PHE A 393 -5.29 -1.12 -8.77
C PHE A 393 -6.33 -0.09 -8.34
N ARG A 394 -7.51 -0.59 -7.93
CA ARG A 394 -8.61 0.22 -7.35
C ARG A 394 -8.25 0.69 -5.93
N PRO A 395 -7.99 1.98 -5.68
CA PRO A 395 -7.60 2.45 -4.35
C PRO A 395 -8.69 2.24 -3.29
N GLN A 396 -9.97 2.29 -3.66
CA GLN A 396 -11.10 2.10 -2.76
C GLN A 396 -11.25 0.67 -2.20
N ARG A 397 -10.61 -0.31 -2.85
CA ARG A 397 -10.67 -1.73 -2.48
C ARG A 397 -9.38 -2.23 -1.79
N ALA A 398 -8.36 -1.38 -1.69
CA ALA A 398 -7.07 -1.73 -1.08
C ALA A 398 -7.01 -1.35 0.40
N ALA A 399 -6.42 -2.24 1.20
CA ALA A 399 -6.06 -2.05 2.61
C ALA A 399 -4.74 -1.31 2.78
N THR A 400 -3.77 -1.77 2.01
CA THR A 400 -2.39 -1.31 2.00
C THR A 400 -1.76 -1.76 0.69
N SER A 401 -0.49 -1.45 0.49
CA SER A 401 0.28 -1.97 -0.62
C SER A 401 1.70 -2.27 -0.19
N TYR A 402 2.25 -3.35 -0.73
CA TYR A 402 3.69 -3.50 -0.89
C TYR A 402 4.14 -2.74 -2.14
N PRO A 403 5.44 -2.57 -2.38
CA PRO A 403 5.94 -1.82 -3.53
C PRO A 403 5.51 -2.41 -4.88
N HIS A 404 5.16 -3.69 -4.92
CA HIS A 404 4.86 -4.43 -6.14
C HIS A 404 3.39 -4.78 -6.33
N PHE A 405 2.64 -4.94 -5.23
CA PHE A 405 1.27 -5.43 -5.26
C PHE A 405 0.45 -4.89 -4.09
N PRO A 406 -0.85 -4.61 -4.33
CA PRO A 406 -1.76 -4.18 -3.29
C PRO A 406 -2.20 -5.36 -2.42
N ILE A 407 -2.61 -5.05 -1.20
CA ILE A 407 -3.28 -5.98 -0.30
C ILE A 407 -4.72 -5.52 -0.12
N GLU A 408 -5.65 -6.42 -0.40
CA GLU A 408 -7.09 -6.29 -0.17
C GLU A 408 -7.46 -6.52 1.31
N TYR A 409 -8.72 -6.32 1.67
CA TYR A 409 -9.25 -6.75 2.97
C TYR A 409 -9.59 -8.25 2.94
N ASP A 410 -9.63 -8.89 4.11
CA ASP A 410 -9.85 -10.34 4.27
C ASP A 410 -11.22 -10.83 3.74
N ASN A 411 -12.19 -9.93 3.65
CA ASN A 411 -13.53 -10.20 3.11
C ASN A 411 -13.70 -9.86 1.62
N TYR A 412 -12.61 -9.57 0.91
CA TYR A 412 -12.61 -9.24 -0.51
C TYR A 412 -11.40 -9.89 -1.21
N SER A 413 -11.48 -10.09 -2.53
CA SER A 413 -10.35 -10.64 -3.30
C SER A 413 -10.26 -9.96 -4.67
N PHE A 414 -9.08 -9.47 -5.01
CA PHE A 414 -8.89 -8.79 -6.29
C PHE A 414 -8.93 -9.74 -7.48
N ILE A 415 -9.66 -9.32 -8.52
CA ILE A 415 -9.54 -9.89 -9.86
C ILE A 415 -8.32 -9.26 -10.53
N ARG A 416 -7.23 -10.03 -10.59
CA ARG A 416 -5.91 -9.61 -11.08
C ARG A 416 -5.71 -10.01 -12.54
N ARG A 417 -5.24 -9.06 -13.36
CA ARG A 417 -4.91 -9.30 -14.77
C ARG A 417 -3.52 -8.81 -15.14
N ASN A 418 -2.94 -9.35 -16.20
CA ASN A 418 -1.68 -8.85 -16.76
C ASN A 418 -1.92 -7.71 -17.77
N SER A 419 -0.85 -7.19 -18.38
CA SER A 419 -0.91 -6.05 -19.29
C SER A 419 -1.81 -6.24 -20.52
N VAL A 420 -2.15 -7.49 -20.89
CA VAL A 420 -3.03 -7.81 -22.02
C VAL A 420 -4.45 -8.20 -21.62
N GLY A 421 -4.79 -8.12 -20.33
CA GLY A 421 -6.11 -8.45 -19.80
C GLY A 421 -6.35 -9.95 -19.53
N SER A 422 -5.31 -10.78 -19.55
CA SER A 422 -5.40 -12.19 -19.13
C SER A 422 -5.40 -12.30 -17.60
N LEU A 423 -6.17 -13.24 -17.06
CA LEU A 423 -6.27 -13.45 -15.61
C LEU A 423 -4.95 -14.00 -15.07
N ILE A 424 -4.38 -13.38 -14.05
CA ILE A 424 -3.20 -13.90 -13.35
C ILE A 424 -3.66 -14.88 -12.28
N ARG A 425 -3.15 -16.10 -12.33
CA ARG A 425 -3.43 -17.15 -11.34
C ARG A 425 -2.40 -17.09 -10.23
N THR A 426 -2.49 -16.11 -9.33
CA THR A 426 -1.55 -15.95 -8.21
C THR A 426 -1.69 -17.05 -7.15
N ARG A 427 -2.82 -17.77 -7.12
CA ARG A 427 -3.14 -18.80 -6.10
C ARG A 427 -2.06 -19.87 -5.91
N LEU A 428 -1.44 -20.36 -6.99
CA LEU A 428 -0.37 -21.36 -6.91
C LEU A 428 0.92 -20.81 -6.30
N HIS A 429 1.20 -19.51 -6.45
CA HIS A 429 2.36 -18.84 -5.86
C HIS A 429 2.13 -18.46 -4.42
N GLU A 430 0.92 -18.02 -4.08
CA GLU A 430 0.55 -17.66 -2.71
C GLU A 430 0.57 -18.90 -1.80
N GLU A 431 0.13 -20.06 -2.31
CA GLU A 431 0.23 -21.35 -1.62
C GLU A 431 1.70 -21.82 -1.43
N ARG A 432 2.64 -21.42 -2.31
CA ARG A 432 4.06 -21.81 -2.23
C ARG A 432 4.96 -20.82 -1.49
N HIS A 433 4.66 -19.53 -1.57
CA HIS A 433 5.55 -18.43 -1.15
C HIS A 433 4.87 -17.45 -0.17
N GLY A 434 3.68 -17.78 0.32
CA GLY A 434 2.88 -16.88 1.17
C GLY A 434 2.42 -15.63 0.42
N VAL A 435 2.11 -14.55 1.13
CA VAL A 435 1.64 -13.28 0.53
C VAL A 435 2.63 -12.70 -0.49
N LEU A 436 3.93 -13.00 -0.34
CA LEU A 436 4.93 -12.60 -1.30
C LEU A 436 4.71 -13.26 -2.67
N GLY A 437 4.06 -14.43 -2.80
CA GLY A 437 3.75 -15.02 -4.10
C GLY A 437 3.03 -14.09 -5.10
N LYS A 438 2.40 -13.01 -4.63
CA LYS A 438 1.77 -11.95 -5.44
C LYS A 438 2.74 -11.06 -6.23
N HIS A 439 4.05 -11.07 -5.94
CA HIS A 439 5.04 -10.31 -6.72
C HIS A 439 5.55 -11.06 -7.97
N VAL A 440 5.05 -12.28 -8.22
CA VAL A 440 5.56 -13.21 -9.22
C VAL A 440 4.55 -13.37 -10.36
N ASN A 441 4.99 -13.16 -11.61
CA ASN A 441 4.26 -13.53 -12.81
C ASN A 441 5.02 -14.61 -13.59
N ASP A 442 4.50 -15.84 -13.58
CA ASP A 442 5.08 -17.00 -14.28
C ASP A 442 4.94 -16.94 -15.81
N ASP A 443 3.98 -16.14 -16.31
CA ASP A 443 3.69 -16.00 -17.74
C ASP A 443 3.69 -14.50 -18.11
N PRO A 444 4.89 -13.86 -18.12
CA PRO A 444 5.02 -12.45 -18.47
C PRO A 444 4.51 -12.20 -19.89
N ASP A 445 3.61 -11.24 -20.02
CA ASP A 445 3.07 -10.78 -21.30
C ASP A 445 3.09 -9.26 -21.30
N SER A 446 4.15 -8.74 -21.90
CA SER A 446 4.55 -7.34 -21.91
C SER A 446 4.15 -6.60 -23.19
N ARG A 447 3.24 -7.17 -24.00
CA ARG A 447 2.93 -6.64 -25.33
C ARG A 447 2.30 -5.24 -25.32
N PHE A 448 1.46 -4.94 -24.33
CA PHE A 448 0.69 -3.70 -24.32
C PHE A 448 1.15 -2.69 -23.28
N ALA A 449 1.70 -3.15 -22.15
CA ALA A 449 2.29 -2.24 -21.18
C ALA A 449 3.33 -2.93 -20.30
N VAL A 450 4.29 -2.15 -19.83
CA VAL A 450 5.44 -2.57 -19.03
C VAL A 450 5.86 -1.49 -18.04
N ILE A 451 6.75 -1.85 -17.12
CA ILE A 451 7.51 -0.90 -16.31
C ILE A 451 8.96 -0.97 -16.74
N TYR A 452 9.50 0.16 -17.21
CA TYR A 452 10.93 0.32 -17.46
C TYR A 452 11.62 0.70 -16.16
N HIS A 453 12.47 -0.20 -15.66
CA HIS A 453 13.20 -0.01 -14.42
C HIS A 453 14.64 0.43 -14.70
N TYR A 454 14.93 1.67 -14.36
CA TYR A 454 16.25 2.29 -14.46
C TYR A 454 17.01 2.08 -13.14
N TYR A 455 17.18 0.82 -12.75
CA TYR A 455 17.81 0.46 -11.48
C TYR A 455 19.28 0.90 -11.41
N PHE A 456 20.03 0.68 -12.49
CA PHE A 456 21.48 0.90 -12.57
C PHE A 456 21.84 2.35 -12.89
N LYS A 457 21.22 2.95 -13.91
CA LYS A 457 21.59 4.29 -14.42
C LYS A 457 23.10 4.41 -14.65
N SER A 458 23.68 5.61 -14.47
CA SER A 458 25.14 5.78 -14.48
C SER A 458 25.81 5.28 -13.20
N ILE A 459 27.13 5.07 -13.25
CA ILE A 459 27.92 4.71 -12.05
C ILE A 459 27.74 5.74 -10.93
N GLU A 460 27.76 7.03 -11.28
CA GLU A 460 27.55 8.14 -10.36
C GLU A 460 26.21 8.02 -9.60
N GLU A 461 25.13 7.82 -10.36
CA GLU A 461 23.78 7.69 -9.83
C GLU A 461 23.60 6.40 -9.02
N PHE A 462 24.28 5.32 -9.40
CA PHE A 462 24.28 4.06 -8.64
C PHE A 462 24.95 4.19 -7.28
N ILE A 463 26.11 4.87 -7.22
CA ILE A 463 26.81 5.18 -5.96
C ILE A 463 25.94 6.08 -5.10
N TRP A 464 25.34 7.12 -5.69
CA TRP A 464 24.41 8.00 -4.97
C TRP A 464 23.23 7.22 -4.39
N LYS A 465 22.57 6.39 -5.20
CA LYS A 465 21.46 5.53 -4.78
C LYS A 465 21.84 4.60 -3.62
N SER A 466 23.04 4.02 -3.68
CA SER A 466 23.52 3.08 -2.67
C SER A 466 23.89 3.80 -1.38
N SER A 467 24.25 5.09 -1.42
CA SER A 467 24.71 5.88 -0.27
C SER A 467 23.66 6.19 0.81
N ARG A 468 22.41 5.80 0.55
CA ARG A 468 21.24 6.03 1.43
C ARG A 468 20.60 4.72 1.84
N ASN A 469 19.94 4.70 3.00
CA ASN A 469 19.13 3.56 3.44
C ASN A 469 17.98 3.30 2.47
N ARG A 470 17.69 2.02 2.20
CA ARG A 470 16.55 1.59 1.37
C ARG A 470 15.22 1.77 2.13
N GLY A 471 14.16 2.16 1.42
CA GLY A 471 12.85 2.49 2.01
C GLY A 471 11.98 1.28 2.36
N ASP A 472 12.21 0.14 1.72
CA ASP A 472 11.54 -1.15 1.93
C ASP A 472 12.13 -1.97 3.10
N HIS A 473 13.25 -1.50 3.67
CA HIS A 473 13.91 -2.10 4.82
C HIS A 473 13.76 -1.25 6.08
N PRO A 474 13.79 -1.85 7.30
CA PRO A 474 13.81 -1.11 8.54
C PRO A 474 14.99 -0.12 8.60
N LYS A 475 14.74 1.05 9.18
CA LYS A 475 15.77 2.07 9.39
C LYS A 475 16.88 1.53 10.29
N SER A 476 18.13 1.54 9.79
CA SER A 476 19.34 1.23 10.56
C SER A 476 20.26 2.46 10.64
N ALA A 477 20.90 2.65 11.80
CA ALA A 477 21.89 3.71 12.03
C ALA A 477 23.26 3.39 11.43
N GLU A 478 23.52 2.13 11.05
CA GLU A 478 24.79 1.70 10.46
C GLU A 478 24.84 1.97 8.95
N ILE A 479 24.89 3.25 8.58
CA ILE A 479 25.04 3.72 7.18
C ILE A 479 26.39 3.27 6.56
N ARG A 480 27.34 2.82 7.41
CA ARG A 480 28.78 2.73 7.10
C ARG A 480 29.15 1.77 5.96
N ASP A 481 28.30 0.82 5.58
CA ASP A 481 28.61 -0.23 4.58
C ASP A 481 27.67 -0.29 3.35
N VAL A 482 26.69 0.61 3.23
CA VAL A 482 25.59 0.46 2.23
C VAL A 482 25.95 1.06 0.85
N ALA A 483 26.74 2.14 0.82
CA ALA A 483 27.03 2.91 -0.40
C ALA A 483 27.79 2.16 -1.49
N PHE A 484 28.57 1.18 -1.09
CA PHE A 484 29.60 0.62 -1.95
C PHE A 484 29.88 -0.83 -1.55
N HIS A 485 28.86 -1.57 -1.14
CA HIS A 485 29.04 -2.97 -0.74
C HIS A 485 29.60 -3.79 -1.92
N GLU A 486 30.67 -4.57 -1.70
CA GLU A 486 31.38 -5.30 -2.78
C GLU A 486 30.43 -6.14 -3.65
N GLU A 487 29.50 -6.87 -3.05
CA GLU A 487 28.56 -7.70 -3.83
C GLU A 487 27.62 -6.88 -4.72
N LEU A 488 27.21 -5.69 -4.27
CA LEU A 488 26.36 -4.80 -5.07
C LEU A 488 27.17 -4.17 -6.20
N VAL A 489 28.42 -3.79 -5.92
CA VAL A 489 29.35 -3.24 -6.93
C VAL A 489 29.69 -4.30 -7.98
N ARG A 490 30.01 -5.53 -7.55
CA ARG A 490 30.24 -6.67 -8.45
C ARG A 490 29.02 -6.91 -9.35
N TYR A 491 27.83 -6.97 -8.77
CA TYR A 491 26.59 -7.14 -9.51
C TYR A 491 26.36 -6.01 -10.54
N PHE A 492 26.61 -4.76 -10.17
CA PHE A 492 26.54 -3.64 -11.10
C PHE A 492 27.53 -3.79 -12.25
N LEU A 493 28.82 -4.05 -11.95
CA LEU A 493 29.87 -4.13 -12.97
C LEU A 493 29.63 -5.30 -13.95
N GLU A 494 29.14 -6.43 -13.45
CA GLU A 494 28.74 -7.56 -14.30
C GLU A 494 27.69 -7.13 -15.33
N LYS A 495 26.67 -6.36 -14.92
CA LYS A 495 25.63 -5.87 -15.82
C LYS A 495 26.14 -4.79 -16.77
N PHE A 496 26.89 -3.83 -16.24
CA PHE A 496 27.51 -2.74 -16.98
C PHE A 496 28.41 -3.26 -18.13
N GLU A 497 29.23 -4.27 -17.87
CA GLU A 497 30.14 -4.85 -18.87
C GLU A 497 29.46 -5.79 -19.88
N ILE A 498 28.40 -6.51 -19.46
CA ILE A 498 27.63 -7.38 -20.36
C ILE A 498 26.85 -6.54 -21.37
N GLU A 499 26.26 -5.42 -20.94
CA GLU A 499 25.56 -4.48 -21.82
C GLU A 499 26.45 -3.95 -22.94
N ASP A 500 27.70 -3.59 -22.60
CA ASP A 500 28.72 -3.17 -23.57
C ASP A 500 29.01 -4.23 -24.66
N ARG A 501 28.71 -5.51 -24.37
CA ARG A 501 29.02 -6.64 -25.25
C ARG A 501 27.80 -7.25 -25.94
N SER A 502 26.58 -6.94 -25.48
CA SER A 502 25.36 -7.62 -25.90
C SER A 502 24.19 -6.65 -26.07
N THR A 503 24.23 -5.82 -27.11
CA THR A 503 22.99 -5.25 -27.67
C THR A 503 22.27 -6.36 -28.45
N SER A 504 21.69 -7.34 -27.77
CA SER A 504 20.88 -8.38 -28.41
C SER A 504 19.59 -7.74 -28.94
N GLY A 505 19.36 -7.91 -30.23
CA GLY A 505 18.21 -7.36 -30.95
C GLY A 505 16.87 -7.81 -30.35
N ASN A 506 16.04 -6.79 -30.09
CA ASN A 506 14.59 -6.80 -29.88
C ASN A 506 14.00 -7.79 -28.87
N PRO A 507 13.70 -7.30 -27.66
CA PRO A 507 12.38 -7.48 -27.12
C PRO A 507 11.39 -6.50 -27.77
N CYS A 508 10.21 -7.00 -28.14
CA CYS A 508 9.10 -6.26 -28.73
C CYS A 508 8.36 -5.42 -27.65
N PHE A 509 9.07 -4.52 -26.96
CA PHE A 509 8.50 -3.71 -25.88
C PHE A 509 7.89 -2.39 -26.39
N PRO A 510 6.95 -1.79 -25.64
CA PRO A 510 6.44 -0.45 -25.92
C PRO A 510 7.55 0.60 -26.12
N ASP A 511 7.48 1.35 -27.21
CA ASP A 511 8.49 2.35 -27.56
C ASP A 511 8.27 3.66 -26.79
N ILE A 512 9.00 3.82 -25.68
CA ILE A 512 8.91 4.99 -24.80
C ILE A 512 9.22 6.31 -25.54
N SER A 513 9.99 6.28 -26.62
CA SER A 513 10.36 7.51 -27.33
C SER A 513 9.19 8.23 -27.99
N LEU A 514 8.06 7.54 -28.18
CA LEU A 514 6.84 8.12 -28.71
C LEU A 514 6.20 9.14 -27.75
N ILE A 515 6.71 9.29 -26.51
CA ILE A 515 6.25 10.32 -25.55
C ILE A 515 7.10 11.57 -25.53
N ALA A 516 8.28 11.58 -26.17
CA ALA A 516 9.29 12.62 -25.98
C ALA A 516 8.75 14.05 -26.16
N ASP A 517 7.99 14.32 -27.22
CA ASP A 517 7.44 15.66 -27.47
C ASP A 517 6.49 16.11 -26.33
N ARG A 518 5.57 15.24 -25.91
CA ARG A 518 4.64 15.54 -24.79
C ARG A 518 5.37 15.69 -23.47
N TYR A 519 6.42 14.90 -23.26
CA TYR A 519 7.26 15.02 -22.08
C TYR A 519 7.91 16.40 -22.02
N HIS A 520 8.55 16.85 -23.11
CA HIS A 520 9.23 18.15 -23.14
C HIS A 520 8.25 19.30 -22.98
N GLU A 521 7.05 19.22 -23.59
CA GLU A 521 5.98 20.20 -23.36
C GLU A 521 5.62 20.34 -21.86
N GLU A 522 5.46 19.21 -21.16
CA GLU A 522 5.14 19.20 -19.73
C GLU A 522 6.31 19.61 -18.84
N TYR A 523 7.54 19.25 -19.19
CA TYR A 523 8.74 19.63 -18.46
C TYR A 523 9.05 21.12 -18.63
N ASP A 524 8.99 21.65 -19.86
CA ASP A 524 9.22 23.06 -20.12
C ASP A 524 8.17 23.94 -19.42
N SER A 525 6.88 23.56 -19.50
CA SER A 525 5.81 24.26 -18.78
C SER A 525 6.00 24.22 -17.26
N LEU A 526 6.59 23.15 -16.71
CA LEU A 526 6.94 23.06 -15.30
C LEU A 526 8.08 24.02 -14.94
N MET A 527 9.09 24.15 -15.81
CA MET A 527 10.26 25.02 -15.63
C MET A 527 10.00 26.50 -15.88
N GLU A 528 8.86 26.88 -16.46
CA GLU A 528 8.41 28.29 -16.54
C GLU A 528 8.14 28.91 -15.15
N ASP A 529 7.91 28.09 -14.12
CA ASP A 529 7.78 28.57 -12.74
C ASP A 529 9.16 28.84 -12.12
N ASP A 530 9.40 30.10 -11.77
CA ASP A 530 10.67 30.54 -11.18
C ASP A 530 11.01 29.82 -9.87
N GLU A 531 10.01 29.49 -9.03
CA GLU A 531 10.26 28.77 -7.79
C GLU A 531 10.65 27.32 -8.06
N VAL A 532 9.97 26.66 -9.00
CA VAL A 532 10.27 25.28 -9.40
C VAL A 532 11.65 25.21 -10.03
N ARG A 533 11.92 26.05 -11.05
CA ARG A 533 13.20 26.09 -11.76
C ARG A 533 14.37 26.36 -10.82
N LYS A 534 14.19 27.27 -9.86
CA LYS A 534 15.19 27.55 -8.83
C LYS A 534 15.38 26.35 -7.90
N ALA A 535 14.30 25.75 -7.38
CA ALA A 535 14.40 24.61 -6.47
C ALA A 535 15.09 23.41 -7.12
N VAL A 536 14.80 23.13 -8.40
CA VAL A 536 15.45 22.08 -9.18
C VAL A 536 16.93 22.40 -9.42
N GLY A 537 17.26 23.64 -9.81
CA GLY A 537 18.65 24.08 -10.00
C GLY A 537 19.47 23.99 -8.71
N ASP A 538 18.95 24.53 -7.60
CA ASP A 538 19.58 24.48 -6.28
C ASP A 538 19.82 23.03 -5.81
N ASN A 539 18.88 22.12 -6.09
CA ASN A 539 19.02 20.69 -5.78
C ASN A 539 20.11 20.03 -6.65
N GLY A 540 20.18 20.34 -7.95
CA GLY A 540 21.23 19.83 -8.83
C GLY A 540 22.64 20.28 -8.41
N ASP A 541 22.79 21.54 -7.98
CA ASP A 541 24.05 22.05 -7.42
C ASP A 541 24.42 21.37 -6.10
N LEU A 542 23.43 21.16 -5.22
CA LEU A 542 23.64 20.45 -3.97
C LEU A 542 24.04 18.99 -4.19
N TYR A 543 23.41 18.32 -5.17
CA TYR A 543 23.75 16.96 -5.57
C TYR A 543 25.22 16.89 -6.02
N ARG A 544 25.65 17.75 -6.96
CA ARG A 544 27.05 17.81 -7.43
C ARG A 544 28.04 18.00 -6.28
N LYS A 545 27.74 18.93 -5.36
CA LYS A 545 28.58 19.19 -4.18
C LYS A 545 28.67 17.96 -3.27
N LYS A 546 27.53 17.39 -2.88
CA LYS A 546 27.49 16.22 -1.98
C LYS A 546 28.14 15.00 -2.61
N PHE A 547 28.01 14.84 -3.92
CA PHE A 547 28.66 13.76 -4.65
C PHE A 547 30.19 13.93 -4.64
N ALA A 548 30.71 15.14 -4.87
CA ALA A 548 32.14 15.42 -4.77
C ALA A 548 32.69 15.14 -3.35
N ASP A 549 31.94 15.49 -2.30
CA ASP A 549 32.28 15.16 -0.91
C ASP A 549 32.29 13.62 -0.70
N LEU A 550 31.30 12.91 -1.23
CA LEU A 550 31.20 11.45 -1.17
C LEU A 550 32.41 10.78 -1.85
N ILE A 551 32.79 11.22 -3.05
CA ILE A 551 33.98 10.72 -3.76
C ILE A 551 35.25 10.98 -2.96
N SER A 552 35.41 12.16 -2.35
CA SER A 552 36.56 12.47 -1.50
C SER A 552 36.68 11.50 -0.31
N ILE A 553 35.54 11.18 0.32
CA ILE A 553 35.47 10.18 1.39
C ILE A 553 35.84 8.78 0.87
N MET A 554 35.35 8.39 -0.30
CA MET A 554 35.66 7.08 -0.90
C MET A 554 37.15 6.95 -1.25
N VAL A 555 37.75 7.97 -1.85
CA VAL A 555 39.19 8.02 -2.18
C VAL A 555 40.05 7.90 -0.93
N ALA A 556 39.70 8.60 0.16
CA ALA A 556 40.41 8.51 1.43
C ALA A 556 40.36 7.09 2.05
N ARG A 557 39.37 6.27 1.66
CA ARG A 557 39.16 4.90 2.15
C ARG A 557 39.58 3.81 1.16
N LYS A 558 40.21 4.15 0.04
CA LYS A 558 40.57 3.18 -1.02
C LYS A 558 41.34 1.95 -0.52
N ALA A 559 42.12 2.08 0.56
CA ALA A 559 42.86 0.96 1.15
C ALA A 559 41.95 -0.13 1.76
N CYS A 560 40.68 0.17 2.03
CA CYS A 560 39.69 -0.76 2.55
C CYS A 560 38.90 -1.47 1.44
N TYR A 561 39.10 -1.10 0.18
CA TYR A 561 38.30 -1.59 -0.94
C TYR A 561 38.92 -2.82 -1.60
N ARG A 562 38.03 -3.69 -2.09
CA ARG A 562 38.34 -4.86 -2.92
C ARG A 562 38.44 -4.45 -4.39
N GLU A 563 38.73 -5.42 -5.25
CA GLU A 563 39.03 -5.21 -6.67
C GLU A 563 37.90 -4.51 -7.43
N ASN A 564 36.64 -4.94 -7.27
CA ASN A 564 35.52 -4.35 -8.00
C ASN A 564 35.21 -2.93 -7.54
N GLN A 565 35.25 -2.70 -6.23
CA GLN A 565 35.17 -1.37 -5.63
C GLN A 565 36.26 -0.43 -6.17
N LEU A 566 37.52 -0.86 -6.20
CA LEU A 566 38.61 -0.04 -6.75
C LEU A 566 38.42 0.24 -8.25
N LYS A 567 37.97 -0.75 -9.02
CA LYS A 567 37.68 -0.61 -10.44
C LYS A 567 36.61 0.47 -10.70
N MET A 568 35.46 0.37 -10.02
CA MET A 568 34.36 1.33 -10.16
C MET A 568 34.80 2.74 -9.73
N LEU A 569 35.55 2.86 -8.63
CA LEU A 569 36.06 4.15 -8.15
C LEU A 569 37.01 4.80 -9.18
N ASN A 570 37.93 4.03 -9.76
CA ASN A 570 38.85 4.55 -10.78
C ASN A 570 38.10 5.03 -12.04
N MET A 571 37.07 4.30 -12.48
CA MET A 571 36.24 4.72 -13.62
C MET A 571 35.61 6.11 -13.41
N ILE A 572 35.14 6.41 -12.20
CA ILE A 572 34.62 7.75 -11.87
C ILE A 572 35.71 8.81 -11.85
N ILE A 573 36.86 8.54 -11.24
CA ILE A 573 37.97 9.49 -11.14
C ILE A 573 38.50 9.85 -12.54
N ASP A 574 38.64 8.85 -13.39
CA ASP A 574 39.10 9.02 -14.77
C ASP A 574 38.07 9.85 -15.58
N ALA A 575 36.77 9.59 -15.39
CA ALA A 575 35.72 10.36 -16.03
C ALA A 575 35.71 11.84 -15.60
N ALA A 576 35.91 12.13 -14.30
CA ALA A 576 36.00 13.49 -13.79
C ALA A 576 37.21 14.24 -14.38
N SER A 577 38.35 13.57 -14.50
CA SER A 577 39.59 14.14 -15.07
C SER A 577 39.44 14.49 -16.56
N CYS A 578 38.65 13.73 -17.32
CA CYS A 578 38.36 14.01 -18.73
C CYS A 578 37.45 15.23 -18.93
N VAL A 579 36.54 15.53 -17.98
CA VAL A 579 35.65 16.69 -18.04
C VAL A 579 36.42 17.99 -17.79
N GLU A 580 37.39 17.99 -16.86
CA GLU A 580 38.27 19.15 -16.61
C GLU A 580 39.22 19.47 -17.78
N GLN A 581 39.55 18.49 -18.62
CA GLN A 581 40.39 18.70 -19.81
C GLN A 581 39.62 19.14 -21.06
N SER A 582 38.28 19.08 -21.03
CA SER A 582 37.40 19.41 -22.16
C SER A 582 36.55 20.68 -21.94
N SER A 583 36.72 21.32 -20.79
CA SER A 583 36.22 22.67 -20.46
C SER A 583 37.36 23.68 -20.51
#